data_AF-A0A2E9R5V2-F1
#
_entry.id   AF-A0A2E9R5V2-F1
#
_cell.length_a   1.000
_cell.length_b   1.000
_cell.length_c   1.000
_cell.angle_alpha   90.00
_cell.angle_beta   90.00
_cell.angle_gamma   90.00
#
_symmetry.space_group_name_H-M   'P 1'
#
loop_
_entity.id
_entity.type
_entity.pdbx_description
1 polymer ?
#
loop_
_entity_poly.entity_id
_entity_poly.type
_entity_poly.pdbx_seq_one_letter_code
_entity_poly.pdbx_strand_id
1 'polypeptide(L)'
;MHHTDIIHEIKNLPVLTGAQQLDGLKEDAFTRYLLNGSINTHTLHHLACDVVEQAMLRERDLGMEIPSPYWEIIMVKRLWLSGEADAQMLLDARISASVSSWKKKKRAKTSSNPKDHIKDKLLHAVQLIADPENTWQVEAIQQATEAAAWSQSQQAMMSPIFWLKANDEEVLKHWIEGWNQERIWQRHHLIELIESLPQPSTTIPLHTHTAQVA
;
A
#
# COMPACT_ATOMS: atom_id res chain seq x y z
N MET A 1 -1.20 -6.54 -22.98
CA MET A 1 -2.50 -6.02 -22.52
C MET A 1 -2.47 -4.52 -22.69
N HIS A 2 -3.45 -3.91 -23.35
CA HIS A 2 -3.47 -2.45 -23.50
C HIS A 2 -3.87 -1.82 -22.16
N HIS A 3 -3.37 -0.61 -21.84
CA HIS A 3 -3.72 0.10 -20.60
C HIS A 3 -5.24 0.14 -20.37
N THR A 4 -6.02 0.31 -21.45
CA THR A 4 -7.49 0.31 -21.44
C THR A 4 -8.09 -0.98 -20.90
N ASP A 5 -7.49 -2.14 -21.20
CA ASP A 5 -7.97 -3.45 -20.74
C ASP A 5 -7.71 -3.59 -19.22
N ILE A 6 -6.53 -3.16 -18.75
CA ILE A 6 -6.15 -3.17 -17.32
C ILE A 6 -7.12 -2.31 -16.51
N ILE A 7 -7.38 -1.08 -16.98
CA ILE A 7 -8.29 -0.15 -16.31
C ILE A 7 -9.72 -0.71 -16.26
N HIS A 8 -10.17 -1.33 -17.36
CA HIS A 8 -11.49 -1.95 -17.40
C HIS A 8 -11.61 -3.10 -16.39
N GLU A 9 -10.60 -3.96 -16.27
CA GLU A 9 -10.58 -5.03 -15.28
C GLU A 9 -10.63 -4.48 -13.85
N ILE A 10 -9.79 -3.50 -13.51
CA ILE A 10 -9.74 -2.89 -12.17
C ILE A 10 -11.10 -2.29 -11.79
N LYS A 11 -11.75 -1.56 -12.71
CA LYS A 11 -13.07 -0.93 -12.47
C LYS A 11 -14.17 -1.95 -12.19
N ASN A 12 -14.05 -3.16 -12.74
CA ASN A 12 -15.05 -4.21 -12.59
C ASN A 12 -14.74 -5.22 -11.48
N LEU A 13 -13.65 -5.04 -10.73
CA LEU A 13 -13.34 -5.93 -9.61
C LEU A 13 -14.45 -5.81 -8.54
N PRO A 14 -14.98 -6.94 -8.03
CA PRO A 14 -16.02 -6.88 -7.01
C PRO A 14 -15.49 -6.19 -5.75
N VAL A 15 -16.31 -5.33 -5.15
CA VAL A 15 -16.09 -4.86 -3.78
C VAL A 15 -16.65 -5.95 -2.87
N LEU A 16 -15.86 -6.44 -1.92
CA LEU A 16 -16.32 -7.49 -1.02
C LEU A 16 -17.48 -6.97 -0.17
N THR A 17 -18.51 -7.78 -0.03
CA THR A 17 -19.57 -7.54 0.95
C THR A 17 -19.11 -8.00 2.33
N GLY A 18 -19.61 -7.40 3.42
CA GLY A 18 -19.12 -7.67 4.78
C GLY A 18 -19.16 -9.15 5.21
N ALA A 19 -20.06 -9.96 4.64
CA ALA A 19 -20.13 -11.40 4.89
C ALA A 19 -18.99 -12.19 4.20
N GLN A 20 -18.48 -11.73 3.06
CA GLN A 20 -17.39 -12.39 2.30
C GLN A 20 -16.00 -12.10 2.90
N GLN A 21 -15.85 -11.02 3.68
CA GLN A 21 -14.61 -10.71 4.42
C GLN A 21 -14.46 -11.54 5.71
N LEU A 22 -15.58 -11.98 6.30
CA LEU A 22 -15.60 -12.71 7.57
C LEU A 22 -15.22 -14.18 7.44
N ASP A 23 -15.53 -14.82 6.31
CA ASP A 23 -15.33 -16.27 6.11
C ASP A 23 -13.92 -16.64 5.60
N GLY A 24 -13.03 -15.65 5.57
CA GLY A 24 -11.62 -15.85 5.28
C GLY A 24 -10.97 -14.58 4.81
N LEU A 25 -9.94 -14.15 5.54
CA LEU A 25 -8.79 -13.36 5.11
C LEU A 25 -8.04 -14.04 3.93
N LYS A 26 -8.78 -14.54 2.94
CA LYS A 26 -8.28 -15.05 1.66
C LYS A 26 -8.18 -13.86 0.73
N GLU A 27 -7.09 -13.81 -0.02
CA GLU A 27 -6.76 -12.75 -0.97
C GLU A 27 -7.99 -12.24 -1.73
N ASP A 28 -8.36 -10.99 -1.45
CA ASP A 28 -9.48 -10.36 -2.14
C ASP A 28 -9.19 -10.24 -3.65
N ALA A 29 -10.24 -10.01 -4.43
CA ALA A 29 -10.10 -9.94 -5.89
C ALA A 29 -9.08 -8.90 -6.36
N PHE A 30 -8.89 -7.83 -5.59
CA PHE A 30 -7.88 -6.81 -5.89
C PHE A 30 -6.47 -7.30 -5.53
N THR A 31 -6.25 -7.93 -4.38
CA THR A 31 -4.95 -8.56 -4.07
C THR A 31 -4.56 -9.61 -5.12
N ARG A 32 -5.49 -10.49 -5.52
CA ARG A 32 -5.23 -11.47 -6.58
C ARG A 32 -4.90 -10.81 -7.92
N TYR A 33 -5.58 -9.71 -8.23
CA TYR A 33 -5.28 -8.94 -9.42
C TYR A 33 -3.84 -8.40 -9.43
N LEU A 34 -3.40 -7.82 -8.31
CA LEU A 34 -2.03 -7.34 -8.15
C LEU A 34 -1.00 -8.48 -8.30
N LEU A 35 -1.30 -9.67 -7.76
CA LEU A 35 -0.42 -10.85 -7.82
C LEU A 35 -0.32 -11.49 -9.20
N ASN A 36 -1.34 -11.33 -10.06
CA ASN A 36 -1.37 -11.93 -11.40
C ASN A 36 -0.36 -11.28 -12.38
N GLY A 37 0.43 -10.29 -11.95
CA GLY A 37 1.56 -9.74 -12.72
C GLY A 37 1.15 -8.90 -13.94
N SER A 38 -0.12 -8.51 -14.04
CA SER A 38 -0.63 -7.69 -15.14
C SER A 38 -0.22 -6.22 -15.03
N ILE A 39 0.19 -5.80 -13.84
CA ILE A 39 0.66 -4.44 -13.56
C ILE A 39 2.19 -4.45 -13.50
N ASN A 40 2.79 -3.47 -14.17
CA ASN A 40 4.23 -3.25 -14.12
C ASN A 40 4.72 -3.08 -12.66
N THR A 41 5.86 -3.67 -12.34
CA THR A 41 6.38 -3.69 -10.97
C THR A 41 6.76 -2.30 -10.43
N HIS A 42 7.26 -1.40 -11.27
CA HIS A 42 7.55 -0.01 -10.92
C HIS A 42 6.27 0.74 -10.48
N THR A 43 5.14 0.53 -11.17
CA THR A 43 3.83 1.06 -10.77
C THR A 43 3.38 0.51 -9.41
N LEU A 44 3.59 -0.79 -9.16
CA LEU A 44 3.28 -1.40 -7.87
C LEU A 44 4.12 -0.83 -6.72
N HIS A 45 5.38 -0.47 -6.96
CA HIS A 45 6.21 0.21 -5.95
C HIS A 45 5.71 1.62 -5.64
N HIS A 46 5.32 2.39 -6.67
CA HIS A 46 4.70 3.69 -6.46
C HIS A 46 3.44 3.57 -5.61
N LEU A 47 2.54 2.66 -5.99
CA LEU A 47 1.32 2.38 -5.22
C LEU A 47 1.66 1.99 -3.77
N ALA A 48 2.62 1.10 -3.54
CA ALA A 48 3.01 0.69 -2.20
C ALA A 48 3.51 1.88 -1.35
N CYS A 49 4.34 2.75 -1.92
CA CYS A 49 4.80 3.97 -1.26
C CYS A 49 3.64 4.90 -0.89
N ASP A 50 2.71 5.12 -1.83
CA ASP A 50 1.55 6.00 -1.64
C ASP A 50 0.62 5.45 -0.54
N VAL A 51 0.37 4.14 -0.52
CA VAL A 51 -0.48 3.50 0.50
C VAL A 51 0.16 3.60 1.89
N VAL A 52 1.46 3.32 2.03
CA VAL A 52 2.15 3.43 3.33
C VAL A 52 2.22 4.87 3.81
N GLU A 53 2.50 5.82 2.91
CA GLU A 53 2.47 7.24 3.22
C GLU A 53 1.08 7.69 3.70
N GLN A 54 0.02 7.29 3.00
CA GLN A 54 -1.34 7.63 3.42
C GLN A 54 -1.68 7.03 4.78
N ALA A 55 -1.30 5.78 5.05
CA ALA A 55 -1.47 5.17 6.36
C ALA A 55 -0.75 5.97 7.46
N MET A 56 0.49 6.42 7.21
CA MET A 56 1.26 7.26 8.12
C MET A 56 0.62 8.62 8.36
N LEU A 57 0.07 9.25 7.31
CA LEU A 57 -0.65 10.53 7.43
C LEU A 57 -1.89 10.38 8.31
N ARG A 58 -2.69 9.31 8.13
CA ARG A 58 -3.89 9.07 8.95
C ARG A 58 -3.55 8.86 10.43
N GLU A 59 -2.52 8.09 10.72
CA GLU A 59 -2.03 7.91 12.09
C GLU A 59 -1.56 9.25 12.70
N ARG A 60 -0.85 10.07 11.91
CA ARG A 60 -0.46 11.43 12.34
C ARG A 60 -1.67 12.32 12.62
N ASP A 61 -2.71 12.25 11.80
CA ASP A 61 -3.95 13.02 11.99
C ASP A 61 -4.72 12.57 13.24
N LEU A 62 -4.51 11.34 13.69
CA LEU A 62 -4.95 10.82 15.00
C LEU A 62 -4.06 11.27 16.18
N GLY A 63 -3.07 12.14 15.93
CA GLY A 63 -2.13 12.62 16.93
C GLY A 63 -1.02 11.63 17.28
N MET A 64 -0.82 10.58 16.46
CA MET A 64 0.23 9.61 16.69
C MET A 64 1.57 10.12 16.15
N GLU A 65 2.63 9.94 16.94
CA GLU A 65 3.99 10.28 16.52
C GLU A 65 4.55 9.19 15.60
N ILE A 66 4.79 9.54 14.34
CA ILE A 66 5.42 8.67 13.35
C ILE A 66 6.94 8.81 13.44
N PRO A 67 7.69 7.71 13.61
CA PRO A 67 9.15 7.78 13.67
C PRO A 67 9.76 8.37 12.38
N SER A 68 10.66 9.35 12.53
CA SER A 68 11.39 9.96 11.39
C SER A 68 11.99 8.95 10.40
N PRO A 69 12.59 7.82 10.85
CA PRO A 69 13.15 6.84 9.91
C PRO A 69 12.13 6.16 8.99
N TYR A 70 10.83 6.18 9.33
CA TYR A 70 9.81 5.56 8.47
C TYR A 70 9.52 6.45 7.26
N TRP A 71 9.46 7.76 7.47
CA TRP A 71 9.36 8.76 6.40
C TRP A 71 10.58 8.71 5.48
N GLU A 72 11.76 8.60 6.07
CA GLU A 72 13.04 8.52 5.35
C GLU A 72 13.07 7.34 4.37
N ILE A 73 12.61 6.15 4.78
CA ILE A 73 12.55 4.98 3.89
C ILE A 73 11.68 5.25 2.66
N ILE A 74 10.50 5.85 2.84
CA ILE A 74 9.59 6.11 1.71
C ILE A 74 10.23 7.12 0.75
N MET A 75 10.82 8.19 1.29
CA MET A 75 11.51 9.19 0.48
C MET A 75 12.68 8.60 -0.30
N VAL A 76 13.53 7.80 0.35
CA VAL A 76 14.65 7.11 -0.32
C VAL A 76 14.14 6.12 -1.36
N LYS A 77 13.05 5.39 -1.09
CA LYS A 77 12.43 4.51 -2.10
C LYS A 77 11.94 5.29 -3.31
N ARG A 78 11.31 6.45 -3.12
CA ARG A 78 10.88 7.31 -4.24
C ARG A 78 12.06 7.80 -5.09
N LEU A 79 13.15 8.24 -4.44
CA LEU A 79 14.39 8.61 -5.14
C LEU A 79 14.98 7.41 -5.89
N TRP A 80 14.92 6.21 -5.31
CA TRP A 80 15.38 5.00 -5.98
C TRP A 80 14.52 4.68 -7.22
N LEU A 81 13.19 4.87 -7.13
CA LEU A 81 12.26 4.69 -8.26
C LEU A 81 12.45 5.72 -9.38
N SER A 82 12.95 6.92 -9.07
CA SER A 82 13.32 7.93 -10.09
C SER A 82 14.76 7.76 -10.60
N GLY A 83 15.55 6.84 -10.03
CA GLY A 83 16.95 6.63 -10.38
C GLY A 83 17.93 7.63 -9.72
N GLU A 84 17.46 8.41 -8.75
CA GLU A 84 18.24 9.40 -8.00
C GLU A 84 18.92 8.83 -6.75
N ALA A 85 18.48 7.65 -6.28
CA ALA A 85 19.13 6.91 -5.20
C ALA A 85 19.54 5.51 -5.66
N ASP A 86 20.62 5.00 -5.10
CA ASP A 86 21.09 3.64 -5.35
C ASP A 86 20.53 2.63 -4.32
N ALA A 87 20.84 1.34 -4.54
CA ALA A 87 20.40 0.29 -3.63
C ALA A 87 21.03 0.41 -2.22
N GLN A 88 22.22 1.02 -2.10
CA GLN A 88 22.89 1.19 -0.82
C GLN A 88 22.16 2.21 0.05
N MET A 89 21.73 3.33 -0.52
CA MET A 89 20.92 4.33 0.18
C MET A 89 19.63 3.71 0.73
N LEU A 90 18.97 2.84 -0.06
CA LEU A 90 17.75 2.15 0.37
C LEU A 90 18.03 1.17 1.54
N LEU A 91 19.16 0.46 1.48
CA LEU A 91 19.60 -0.43 2.55
C LEU A 91 19.92 0.36 3.84
N ASP A 92 20.60 1.49 3.74
CA ASP A 92 20.96 2.33 4.88
C ASP A 92 19.71 2.87 5.59
N ALA A 93 18.72 3.34 4.81
CA ALA A 93 17.42 3.76 5.33
C ALA A 93 16.70 2.60 6.05
N ARG A 94 16.71 1.39 5.48
CA ARG A 94 16.13 0.18 6.09
C ARG A 94 16.77 -0.13 7.45
N ILE A 95 18.10 -0.06 7.53
CA ILE A 95 18.86 -0.31 8.76
C ILE A 95 18.52 0.75 9.82
N SER A 96 18.47 2.03 9.44
CA SER A 96 18.12 3.15 10.32
C SER A 96 16.76 2.96 11.00
N ALA A 97 15.73 2.54 10.24
CA ALA A 97 14.41 2.28 10.80
C ALA A 97 14.37 1.04 11.71
N SER A 98 15.13 0.00 11.37
CA SER A 98 15.18 -1.25 12.14
C SER A 98 15.88 -1.06 13.49
N VAL A 99 16.94 -0.27 13.55
CA VAL A 99 17.63 0.07 14.81
C VAL A 99 16.72 0.90 15.72
N SER A 100 15.92 1.79 15.14
CA SER A 100 14.99 2.66 15.86
C SER A 100 13.82 1.87 16.47
N SER A 101 13.31 0.85 15.76
CA SER A 101 12.22 0.00 16.27
C SER A 101 12.69 -0.93 17.40
N TRP A 102 13.91 -1.47 17.33
CA TRP A 102 14.47 -2.35 18.36
C TRP A 102 14.67 -1.64 19.71
N LYS A 103 15.11 -0.38 19.68
CA LYS A 103 15.25 0.47 20.89
C LYS A 103 13.90 0.72 21.58
N LYS A 104 12.79 0.84 20.82
CA LYS A 104 11.43 1.00 21.37
C LYS A 104 10.83 -0.31 21.88
N LYS A 105 10.96 -1.44 21.16
CA LYS A 105 10.41 -2.75 21.58
C LYS A 105 10.95 -3.24 22.93
N LYS A 106 12.21 -2.95 23.25
CA LYS A 106 12.80 -3.32 24.55
C LYS A 106 12.13 -2.62 25.75
N ARG A 107 11.41 -1.52 25.52
CA ARG A 107 10.68 -0.75 26.56
C ARG A 107 9.20 -1.13 26.69
N ALA A 108 8.60 -1.81 25.71
CA ALA A 108 7.14 -1.98 25.58
C ALA A 108 6.62 -3.39 25.93
N LYS A 109 7.44 -4.29 26.48
CA LYS A 109 7.12 -5.72 26.72
C LYS A 109 5.97 -6.04 27.68
N THR A 110 5.13 -5.08 28.08
CA THR A 110 4.12 -5.22 29.14
C THR A 110 2.69 -4.87 28.76
N SER A 111 2.38 -4.55 27.49
CA SER A 111 1.01 -4.20 27.10
C SER A 111 0.62 -4.82 25.75
N SER A 112 -0.42 -5.66 25.73
CA SER A 112 -1.08 -6.14 24.51
C SER A 112 -2.10 -5.12 24.02
N ASN A 113 -1.68 -3.86 23.87
CA ASN A 113 -2.57 -2.82 23.40
C ASN A 113 -2.78 -3.00 21.89
N PRO A 114 -4.04 -3.03 21.39
CA PRO A 114 -4.33 -3.07 19.96
C PRO A 114 -3.54 -2.01 19.15
N LYS A 115 -3.27 -0.83 19.73
CA LYS A 115 -2.45 0.23 19.11
C LYS A 115 -1.02 -0.21 18.77
N ASP A 116 -0.45 -1.13 19.54
CA ASP A 116 0.90 -1.65 19.28
C ASP A 116 0.91 -2.60 18.08
N HIS A 117 -0.22 -3.29 17.81
CA HIS A 117 -0.36 -4.18 16.65
C HIS A 117 -0.34 -3.41 15.32
N ILE A 118 -1.01 -2.27 15.22
CA ILE A 118 -1.00 -1.44 13.99
C ILE A 118 0.37 -0.85 13.72
N LYS A 119 1.06 -0.40 14.77
CA LYS A 119 2.44 0.08 14.64
C LYS A 119 3.37 -1.01 14.12
N ASP A 120 3.17 -2.25 14.57
CA ASP A 120 3.92 -3.40 14.06
C ASP A 120 3.60 -3.69 12.59
N LYS A 121 2.33 -3.60 12.15
CA LYS A 121 1.96 -3.76 10.73
C LYS A 121 2.54 -2.66 9.85
N LEU A 122 2.46 -1.40 10.31
CA LEU A 122 3.00 -0.26 9.57
C LEU A 122 4.53 -0.34 9.46
N LEU A 123 5.21 -0.70 10.56
CA LEU A 123 6.65 -0.98 10.55
C LEU A 123 6.98 -2.11 9.57
N HIS A 124 6.20 -3.18 9.56
CA HIS A 124 6.40 -4.28 8.63
C HIS A 124 6.25 -3.82 7.18
N ALA A 125 5.19 -3.08 6.85
CA ALA A 125 4.98 -2.50 5.52
C ALA A 125 6.17 -1.63 5.07
N VAL A 126 6.64 -0.74 5.95
CA VAL A 126 7.81 0.12 5.70
C VAL A 126 9.06 -0.72 5.42
N GLN A 127 9.29 -1.79 6.17
CA GLN A 127 10.43 -2.68 5.96
C GLN A 127 10.35 -3.45 4.63
N LEU A 128 9.16 -3.86 4.22
CA LEU A 128 8.93 -4.55 2.95
C LEU A 128 9.15 -3.61 1.75
N ILE A 129 8.75 -2.33 1.85
CA ILE A 129 9.03 -1.32 0.81
C ILE A 129 10.54 -1.14 0.59
N ALA A 130 11.31 -1.18 1.67
CA ALA A 130 12.75 -1.01 1.62
C ALA A 130 13.50 -2.20 1.00
N ASP A 131 12.80 -3.27 0.60
CA ASP A 131 13.44 -4.39 -0.07
C ASP A 131 13.71 -4.08 -1.57
N PRO A 132 14.97 -4.15 -2.02
CA PRO A 132 15.32 -3.95 -3.42
C PRO A 132 14.98 -5.16 -4.30
N GLU A 133 14.83 -6.37 -3.73
CA GLU A 133 14.65 -7.63 -4.46
C GLU A 133 13.21 -7.95 -4.86
N ASN A 134 12.30 -6.99 -4.71
CA ASN A 134 11.14 -6.87 -5.59
C ASN A 134 10.02 -7.93 -5.39
N THR A 135 9.99 -8.67 -4.27
CA THR A 135 9.02 -9.77 -4.07
C THR A 135 7.84 -9.47 -3.15
N TRP A 136 7.83 -8.33 -2.45
CA TRP A 136 6.93 -8.11 -1.31
C TRP A 136 6.01 -6.89 -1.42
N GLN A 137 5.85 -6.26 -2.59
CA GLN A 137 5.04 -5.03 -2.74
C GLN A 137 3.58 -5.29 -2.41
N VAL A 138 3.04 -6.44 -2.80
CA VAL A 138 1.65 -6.80 -2.50
C VAL A 138 1.45 -6.99 -1.00
N GLU A 139 2.43 -7.59 -0.31
CA GLU A 139 2.38 -7.71 1.14
C GLU A 139 2.53 -6.35 1.83
N ALA A 140 3.42 -5.47 1.35
CA ALA A 140 3.54 -4.11 1.84
C ALA A 140 2.23 -3.33 1.70
N ILE A 141 1.59 -3.41 0.53
CA ILE A 141 0.27 -2.81 0.28
C ILE A 141 -0.75 -3.39 1.25
N GLN A 142 -0.81 -4.72 1.43
CA GLN A 142 -1.77 -5.35 2.33
C GLN A 142 -1.59 -4.88 3.78
N GLN A 143 -0.36 -4.91 4.31
CA GLN A 143 -0.07 -4.49 5.68
C GLN A 143 -0.41 -3.01 5.91
N ALA A 144 -0.12 -2.15 4.92
CA ALA A 144 -0.45 -0.74 4.96
C ALA A 144 -1.96 -0.48 4.87
N THR A 145 -2.68 -1.25 4.05
CA THR A 145 -4.15 -1.21 3.92
C THR A 145 -4.79 -1.53 5.27
N GLU A 146 -4.33 -2.59 5.92
CA GLU A 146 -4.87 -3.01 7.22
C GLU A 146 -4.62 -1.95 8.29
N ALA A 147 -3.45 -1.29 8.26
CA ALA A 147 -3.14 -0.18 9.16
C ALA A 147 -4.04 1.04 8.89
N ALA A 148 -4.21 1.44 7.63
CA ALA A 148 -5.06 2.57 7.25
C ALA A 148 -6.54 2.34 7.58
N ALA A 149 -7.06 1.15 7.29
CA ALA A 149 -8.43 0.74 7.62
C ALA A 149 -8.71 0.84 9.11
N TRP A 150 -7.76 0.38 9.93
CA TRP A 150 -7.86 0.50 11.37
C TRP A 150 -7.88 1.97 11.82
N SER A 151 -6.97 2.79 11.32
CA SER A 151 -6.92 4.23 11.57
C SER A 151 -8.25 4.92 11.26
N GLN A 152 -8.85 4.63 10.09
CA GLN A 152 -10.16 5.17 9.71
C GLN A 152 -11.27 4.75 10.68
N SER A 153 -11.23 3.50 11.15
CA SER A 153 -12.21 2.98 12.11
C SER A 153 -12.12 3.72 13.45
N GLN A 154 -10.89 4.02 13.90
CA GLN A 154 -10.69 4.83 15.10
C GLN A 154 -11.21 6.25 14.92
N GLN A 155 -10.99 6.87 13.75
CA GLN A 155 -11.53 8.19 13.42
C GLN A 155 -13.07 8.18 13.40
N ALA A 156 -13.70 7.18 12.77
CA ALA A 156 -15.16 7.09 12.69
C ALA A 156 -15.82 6.89 14.07
N MET A 157 -15.15 6.19 14.98
CA MET A 157 -15.68 5.91 16.31
C MET A 157 -15.44 7.02 17.35
N MET A 158 -14.60 8.01 17.04
CA MET A 158 -14.31 9.26 17.77
C MET A 158 -14.13 9.21 19.31
N SER A 159 -14.13 8.05 19.96
CA SER A 159 -13.93 7.94 21.40
C SER A 159 -13.26 6.62 21.79
N PRO A 160 -12.12 6.66 22.50
CA PRO A 160 -11.55 5.49 23.16
C PRO A 160 -12.52 4.80 24.12
N ILE A 161 -13.52 5.51 24.64
CA ILE A 161 -14.57 4.95 25.52
C ILE A 161 -15.55 4.10 24.70
N PHE A 162 -15.77 4.43 23.43
CA PHE A 162 -16.63 3.66 22.55
C PHE A 162 -16.02 2.28 22.27
N TRP A 163 -14.70 2.18 22.03
CA TRP A 163 -14.01 0.89 21.84
C TRP A 163 -14.07 -0.05 23.05
N LEU A 164 -14.22 0.50 24.26
CA LEU A 164 -14.37 -0.29 25.48
C LEU A 164 -15.82 -0.76 25.71
N LYS A 165 -16.79 -0.21 24.96
CA LYS A 165 -18.24 -0.44 25.17
C LYS A 165 -18.98 -0.95 23.94
N ALA A 166 -18.42 -0.77 22.76
CA ALA A 166 -18.94 -1.31 21.52
C ALA A 166 -18.89 -2.84 21.59
N ASN A 167 -19.94 -3.49 21.12
CA ASN A 167 -19.88 -4.92 20.90
C ASN A 167 -18.93 -5.21 19.73
N ASP A 168 -18.41 -6.44 19.67
CA ASP A 168 -17.44 -6.84 18.64
C ASP A 168 -17.99 -6.66 17.22
N GLU A 169 -19.32 -6.71 17.04
CA GLU A 169 -20.01 -6.56 15.76
C GLU A 169 -19.97 -5.11 15.23
N GLU A 170 -20.21 -4.10 16.07
CA GLU A 170 -20.12 -2.69 15.67
C GLU A 170 -18.68 -2.29 15.33
N VAL A 171 -17.72 -2.79 16.11
CA VAL A 171 -16.28 -2.62 15.85
C VAL A 171 -15.91 -3.17 14.48
N LEU A 172 -16.29 -4.42 14.25
CA LEU A 172 -16.03 -5.13 13.01
C LEU A 172 -16.67 -4.44 11.80
N LYS A 173 -17.90 -3.92 11.93
CA LYS A 173 -18.61 -3.22 10.85
C LYS A 173 -17.86 -1.97 10.38
N HIS A 174 -17.40 -1.12 11.31
CA HIS A 174 -16.66 0.09 10.92
C HIS A 174 -15.25 -0.25 10.41
N TRP A 175 -14.65 -1.34 10.91
CA TRP A 175 -13.39 -1.83 10.38
C TRP A 175 -13.48 -2.32 8.94
N ILE A 176 -14.54 -3.08 8.63
CA ILE A 176 -14.87 -3.49 7.27
C ILE A 176 -15.12 -2.25 6.39
N GLU A 177 -15.87 -1.27 6.87
CA GLU A 177 -16.14 -0.04 6.11
C GLU A 177 -14.85 0.74 5.80
N GLY A 178 -14.00 0.97 6.81
CA GLY A 178 -12.71 1.64 6.62
C GLY A 178 -11.80 0.89 5.64
N TRP A 179 -11.84 -0.45 5.68
CA TRP A 179 -11.11 -1.27 4.71
C TRP A 179 -11.65 -1.11 3.29
N ASN A 180 -12.98 -1.10 3.11
CA ASN A 180 -13.60 -0.92 1.80
C ASN A 180 -13.29 0.46 1.21
N GLN A 181 -13.36 1.51 2.02
CA GLN A 181 -12.99 2.87 1.59
C GLN A 181 -11.53 2.94 1.14
N GLU A 182 -10.63 2.32 1.90
CA GLU A 182 -9.21 2.24 1.55
C GLU A 182 -8.99 1.49 0.23
N ARG A 183 -9.67 0.36 0.01
CA ARG A 183 -9.60 -0.39 -1.26
C ARG A 183 -10.14 0.39 -2.44
N ILE A 184 -11.23 1.14 -2.26
CA ILE A 184 -11.78 2.02 -3.31
C ILE A 184 -10.75 3.08 -3.69
N TRP A 185 -10.13 3.73 -2.69
CA TRP A 185 -9.05 4.69 -2.94
C TRP A 185 -7.87 4.04 -3.70
N GLN A 186 -7.38 2.88 -3.25
CA GLN A 186 -6.27 2.18 -3.91
C GLN A 186 -6.53 1.86 -5.38
N ARG A 187 -7.77 1.47 -5.69
CA ARG A 187 -8.18 1.18 -7.08
C ARG A 187 -8.16 2.43 -7.94
N HIS A 188 -8.75 3.52 -7.47
CA HIS A 188 -8.73 4.80 -8.18
C HIS A 188 -7.30 5.30 -8.37
N HIS A 189 -6.50 5.27 -7.30
CA HIS A 189 -5.11 5.73 -7.33
C HIS A 189 -4.23 4.89 -8.28
N LEU A 190 -4.43 3.57 -8.30
CA LEU A 190 -3.74 2.70 -9.26
C LEU A 190 -4.13 3.02 -10.71
N ILE A 191 -5.40 3.33 -10.98
CA ILE A 191 -5.84 3.77 -12.31
C ILE A 191 -5.13 5.07 -12.70
N GLU A 192 -5.09 6.05 -11.80
CA GLU A 192 -4.39 7.34 -12.03
C GLU A 192 -2.90 7.13 -12.31
N LEU A 193 -2.24 6.24 -11.55
CA LEU A 193 -0.84 5.88 -11.78
C LEU A 193 -0.64 5.27 -13.18
N ILE A 194 -1.49 4.33 -13.60
CA ILE A 194 -1.41 3.71 -14.93
C ILE A 194 -1.66 4.73 -16.05
N GLU A 195 -2.64 5.62 -15.88
CA GLU A 195 -2.98 6.67 -16.86
C GLU A 195 -1.85 7.71 -17.00
N SER A 196 -1.10 7.97 -15.93
CA SER A 196 0.05 8.88 -15.92
C SER A 196 1.29 8.35 -16.65
N LEU A 197 1.35 7.04 -16.92
CA LEU A 197 2.50 6.45 -17.59
C LEU A 197 2.57 6.94 -19.05
N PRO A 198 3.80 7.15 -19.59
CA PRO A 198 3.97 7.47 -21.00
C PRO A 198 3.28 6.41 -21.85
N GLN A 199 2.33 6.83 -22.68
CA GLN A 199 1.70 5.90 -23.60
C GLN A 199 2.76 5.43 -24.60
N PRO A 200 2.84 4.12 -24.89
CA PRO A 200 3.78 3.62 -25.88
C PRO A 200 3.47 4.30 -27.20
N SER A 201 4.40 5.14 -27.67
CA SER A 201 4.28 5.88 -28.91
C SER A 201 3.96 4.89 -30.03
N THR A 202 2.71 4.88 -30.49
CA THR A 202 2.23 3.96 -31.53
C THR A 202 2.72 4.36 -32.92
N THR A 203 3.80 5.13 -32.98
CA THR A 203 4.51 5.47 -34.20
C THR A 203 5.36 4.28 -34.59
N ILE A 204 4.71 3.22 -35.09
CA ILE A 204 5.40 2.28 -35.97
C ILE A 204 5.74 3.13 -37.21
N PRO A 205 7.01 3.44 -37.49
CA PRO A 205 7.34 4.06 -38.77
C PRO A 205 6.85 3.08 -39.83
N LEU A 206 5.85 3.51 -40.60
CA LEU A 206 5.41 2.80 -41.79
C LEU A 206 6.61 2.85 -42.75
N HIS A 207 7.52 1.89 -42.61
CA HIS A 207 8.57 1.64 -43.58
C HIS A 207 7.85 1.16 -44.83
N THR A 208 7.47 2.13 -45.65
CA THR A 208 7.07 1.93 -47.03
C THR A 208 8.28 1.31 -47.70
N HIS A 209 8.35 -0.02 -47.72
CA HIS A 209 9.23 -0.76 -48.60
C HIS A 209 8.76 -0.44 -50.03
N THR A 210 9.24 0.67 -50.57
CA THR A 210 9.21 0.89 -52.00
C THR A 210 10.17 -0.14 -52.59
N ALA A 211 9.62 -1.29 -52.95
CA ALA A 211 10.29 -2.25 -53.80
C ALA A 211 10.63 -1.52 -55.11
N GLN A 212 11.88 -1.07 -55.24
CA GLN A 212 12.45 -0.74 -56.53
C GLN A 212 12.54 -2.05 -57.31
N VAL A 213 11.54 -2.27 -58.15
CA VAL A 213 11.60 -3.22 -59.26
C VAL A 213 12.00 -2.41 -60.49
N ALA A 214 13.01 -2.92 -61.19
CA ALA A 214 13.63 -2.48 -62.44
C ALA A 214 14.82 -1.51 -62.30
#